data_AF-D7MTQ4-F1
#
_entry.id   AF-D7MTQ4-F1
#
_cell.length_a   1.000
_cell.length_b   1.000
_cell.length_c   1.000
_cell.angle_alpha   90.00
_cell.angle_beta   90.00
_cell.angle_gamma   90.00
#
_symmetry.space_group_name_H-M   'P 1'
#
loop_
_entity.id
_entity.type
_entity.pdbx_description
1 polymer ?
#
loop_
_entity_poly.entity_id
_entity_poly.type
_entity_poly.pdbx_seq_one_letter_code
_entity_poly.pdbx_strand_id
1 'polypeptide(L)'
;MNIIPHPLLLDIVRRLSQHGFRELGALIASGPEFMALVFDASVLKDVDIDEFVFVTQLCNEDSVFRPFFLRCLDSGNPAAQFVEGLRLAVAEGPSERSVELLCEAYVDSSFDTGMHVMEQFFSLLRNMEEAVDIAEMVLTQTAGFRLPRAGRFNNSFRFGGGLPHCFLNNYSVLHLCRRCFVYMYAIRFQELC
;
A
#
# COMPACT_ATOMS: atom_id res chain seq x y z
N MET A 1 -16.67 30.73 22.22
CA MET A 1 -17.39 29.93 23.23
C MET A 1 -17.69 28.59 22.59
N ASN A 2 -16.88 27.57 22.83
CA ASN A 2 -17.21 26.21 22.42
C ASN A 2 -17.99 25.56 23.57
N ILE A 3 -19.28 25.32 23.35
CA ILE A 3 -20.22 24.77 24.33
C ILE A 3 -19.95 23.28 24.58
N ILE A 4 -19.20 22.64 23.67
CA ILE A 4 -18.89 21.22 23.70
C ILE A 4 -17.52 21.01 24.39
N PRO A 5 -17.44 20.14 25.42
CA PRO A 5 -16.18 19.74 26.03
C PRO A 5 -15.16 19.22 25.01
N HIS A 6 -13.89 19.62 25.17
CA HIS A 6 -12.80 19.23 24.28
C HIS A 6 -12.70 17.70 24.04
N PRO A 7 -12.83 16.81 25.04
CA PRO A 7 -12.79 15.36 24.80
C PRO A 7 -13.91 14.85 23.87
N LEU A 8 -15.09 15.48 23.92
CA LEU A 8 -16.21 15.13 23.05
C LEU A 8 -15.97 15.63 21.62
N LEU A 9 -15.41 16.83 21.47
CA LEU A 9 -15.00 17.33 20.14
C LEU A 9 -13.94 16.42 19.53
N LEU A 10 -12.95 15.99 20.31
CA LEU A 10 -11.92 15.07 19.84
C LEU A 10 -12.51 13.72 19.40
N ASP A 11 -13.41 13.13 20.19
CA ASP A 11 -14.07 11.87 19.80
C ASP A 11 -14.94 12.02 18.53
N ILE A 12 -15.63 13.15 18.37
CA ILE A 12 -16.37 13.46 17.14
C ILE A 12 -15.43 13.52 15.93
N VAL A 13 -14.34 14.27 16.03
CA VAL A 13 -13.36 14.41 14.93
C VAL A 13 -12.73 13.06 14.60
N ARG A 14 -12.40 12.25 15.62
CA ARG A 14 -11.84 10.91 15.43
C ARG A 14 -12.80 9.95 14.73
N ARG A 15 -14.11 10.02 15.03
CA ARG A 15 -15.11 9.21 14.31
C ARG A 15 -15.30 9.67 12.88
N LEU A 16 -15.27 10.99 12.65
CA LEU A 16 -15.36 11.52 11.30
C LEU A 16 -14.15 11.11 10.46
N SER A 17 -12.94 11.12 11.04
CA SER A 17 -11.71 10.74 10.35
C SER A 17 -11.70 9.29 9.86
N GLN A 18 -12.49 8.41 10.49
CA GLN A 18 -12.63 7.00 10.09
C GLN A 18 -13.48 6.80 8.83
N HIS A 19 -14.12 7.85 8.29
CA HIS A 19 -14.84 7.81 7.02
C HIS A 19 -13.98 8.28 5.83
N GLY A 20 -12.73 8.64 6.08
CA GLY A 20 -11.78 9.10 5.08
C GLY A 20 -11.21 10.47 5.42
N PHE A 21 -9.91 10.65 5.16
CA PHE A 21 -9.20 11.89 5.49
C PHE A 21 -9.77 13.15 4.81
N ARG A 22 -10.49 13.00 3.69
CA ARG A 22 -11.10 14.12 2.97
C ARG A 22 -12.17 14.84 3.78
N GLU A 23 -12.85 14.14 4.68
CA GLU A 23 -13.87 14.70 5.58
C GLU A 23 -13.27 15.76 6.53
N LEU A 24 -11.97 15.71 6.77
CA LEU A 24 -11.26 16.62 7.67
C LEU A 24 -10.97 17.99 7.04
N GLY A 25 -11.08 18.12 5.71
CA GLY A 25 -10.77 19.36 5.00
C GLY A 25 -11.60 20.55 5.47
N ALA A 26 -12.90 20.36 5.66
CA ALA A 26 -13.80 21.39 6.17
C ALA A 26 -13.48 21.78 7.62
N LEU A 27 -13.09 20.82 8.45
CA LEU A 27 -12.69 21.05 9.85
C LEU A 27 -11.39 21.87 9.93
N ILE A 28 -10.39 21.53 9.13
CA ILE A 28 -9.13 22.29 9.05
C ILE A 28 -9.42 23.74 8.63
N ALA A 29 -10.31 23.95 7.66
CA ALA A 29 -10.69 25.27 7.19
C ALA A 29 -11.54 26.08 8.19
N SER A 30 -12.19 25.41 9.15
CA SER A 30 -13.08 26.05 10.13
C SER A 30 -12.34 26.88 11.18
N GLY A 31 -11.03 26.67 11.35
CA GLY A 31 -10.20 27.49 12.22
C GLY A 31 -9.17 26.71 13.04
N PRO A 32 -8.30 27.41 13.79
CA PRO A 32 -7.15 26.80 14.47
C PRO A 32 -7.54 25.77 15.53
N GLU A 33 -8.71 25.91 16.15
CA GLU A 33 -9.18 24.97 17.17
C GLU A 33 -9.51 23.59 16.59
N PHE A 34 -10.27 23.54 15.48
CA PHE A 34 -10.56 22.28 14.78
C PHE A 34 -9.33 21.73 14.05
N MET A 35 -8.47 22.61 13.53
CA MET A 35 -7.19 22.20 12.99
C MET A 35 -6.33 21.48 14.04
N ALA A 36 -6.27 21.97 15.28
CA ALA A 36 -5.56 21.32 16.36
C ALA A 36 -6.14 19.93 16.70
N LEU A 37 -7.47 19.79 16.68
CA LEU A 37 -8.14 18.49 16.89
C LEU A 37 -7.82 17.50 15.77
N VAL A 38 -7.84 17.94 14.51
CA VAL A 38 -7.54 17.09 13.34
C VAL A 38 -6.10 16.57 13.39
N PHE A 39 -5.16 17.40 13.85
CA PHE A 39 -3.75 17.02 13.97
C PHE A 39 -3.38 16.43 15.34
N ASP A 40 -4.36 16.06 16.16
CA ASP A 40 -4.11 15.27 17.36
C ASP A 40 -3.58 13.87 16.97
N ALA A 41 -2.60 13.37 17.71
CA ALA A 41 -1.96 12.09 17.40
C ALA A 41 -2.96 10.92 17.42
N SER A 42 -3.99 10.96 18.28
CA SER A 42 -5.01 9.92 18.33
C SER A 42 -5.94 9.93 17.12
N VAL A 43 -6.15 11.09 16.50
CA VAL A 43 -6.92 11.22 15.24
C VAL A 43 -6.07 10.77 14.06
N LEU A 44 -4.82 11.22 13.98
CA LEU A 44 -3.90 10.87 12.90
C LEU A 44 -3.50 9.40 12.89
N LYS A 45 -3.48 8.75 14.06
CA LYS A 45 -3.24 7.31 14.17
C LYS A 45 -4.41 6.48 13.63
N ASP A 46 -5.64 6.95 13.83
CA ASP A 46 -6.87 6.19 13.53
C ASP A 46 -7.59 6.66 12.25
N VAL A 47 -7.16 7.75 11.62
CA VAL A 47 -7.77 8.27 10.38
C VAL A 47 -7.69 7.25 9.25
N ASP A 48 -8.80 7.10 8.55
CA ASP A 48 -8.87 6.31 7.33
C ASP A 48 -8.18 7.06 6.19
N ILE A 49 -7.10 6.45 5.69
CA ILE A 49 -6.30 6.93 4.58
C ILE A 49 -6.21 5.86 3.48
N ASP A 50 -7.18 4.96 3.38
CA ASP A 50 -7.20 3.87 2.39
C ASP A 50 -7.08 4.39 0.94
N GLU A 51 -7.52 5.61 0.67
CA GLU A 51 -7.33 6.24 -0.64
C GLU A 51 -5.84 6.32 -1.04
N PHE A 52 -4.91 6.42 -0.10
CA PHE A 52 -3.47 6.38 -0.40
C PHE A 52 -2.99 5.00 -0.85
N VAL A 53 -3.70 3.93 -0.49
CA VAL A 53 -3.45 2.57 -0.99
C VAL A 53 -3.90 2.46 -2.44
N PHE A 54 -5.07 3.00 -2.77
CA PHE A 54 -5.65 2.92 -4.12
C PHE A 54 -5.08 3.98 -5.09
N VAL A 55 -4.68 5.13 -4.57
CA VAL A 55 -4.15 6.28 -5.32
C VAL A 55 -2.76 6.61 -4.76
N THR A 56 -1.81 5.73 -5.04
CA THR A 56 -0.43 5.79 -4.53
C THR A 56 0.29 7.11 -4.82
N GLN A 57 -0.11 7.81 -5.87
CA GLN A 57 0.42 9.14 -6.20
C GLN A 57 0.23 10.18 -5.09
N LEU A 58 -0.78 10.01 -4.23
CA LEU A 58 -1.06 10.92 -3.12
C LEU A 58 0.05 10.93 -2.06
N CYS A 59 0.83 9.85 -1.95
CA CYS A 59 1.95 9.76 -1.01
C CYS A 59 3.30 10.18 -1.62
N ASN A 60 3.37 10.55 -2.91
CA ASN A 60 4.63 10.96 -3.52
C ASN A 60 5.13 12.29 -2.94
N GLU A 61 6.44 12.52 -3.01
CA GLU A 61 7.08 13.69 -2.39
C GLU A 61 6.54 15.04 -2.91
N ASP A 62 6.06 15.09 -4.14
CA ASP A 62 5.49 16.28 -4.78
C ASP A 62 3.97 16.41 -4.62
N SER A 63 3.32 15.44 -3.96
CA SER A 63 1.90 15.51 -3.67
C SER A 63 1.59 16.58 -2.64
N VAL A 64 0.53 17.36 -2.88
CA VAL A 64 -0.01 18.32 -1.91
C VAL A 64 -0.49 17.65 -0.62
N PHE A 65 -0.78 16.34 -0.66
CA PHE A 65 -1.22 15.55 0.49
C PHE A 65 -0.07 14.91 1.26
N ARG A 66 1.17 14.94 0.75
CA ARG A 66 2.36 14.38 1.40
C ARG A 66 2.54 14.88 2.85
N PRO A 67 2.39 16.18 3.15
CA PRO A 67 2.56 16.66 4.54
C PRO A 67 1.55 16.06 5.52
N PHE A 68 0.31 15.83 5.07
CA PHE A 68 -0.71 15.18 5.90
C PHE A 68 -0.37 13.70 6.12
N PHE A 69 0.01 13.00 5.05
CA PHE A 69 0.41 11.60 5.10
C PHE A 69 1.59 11.37 6.06
N LEU A 70 2.62 12.22 6.00
CA LEU A 70 3.77 12.13 6.90
C LEU A 70 3.38 12.30 8.37
N ARG A 71 2.41 13.16 8.68
CA ARG A 71 1.91 13.28 10.07
C ARG A 71 1.17 12.04 10.54
N CYS A 72 0.45 11.36 9.65
CA CYS A 72 -0.18 10.06 9.95
C CYS A 72 0.88 9.00 10.21
N LEU A 73 1.94 8.96 9.39
CA LEU A 73 3.09 8.08 9.57
C LEU A 73 3.78 8.33 10.92
N ASP A 74 4.09 9.58 11.25
CA ASP A 74 4.72 9.98 12.52
C ASP A 74 3.84 9.63 13.75
N SER A 75 2.52 9.57 13.56
CA SER A 75 1.56 9.16 14.60
C SER A 75 1.40 7.63 14.72
N GLY A 76 2.10 6.86 13.89
CA GLY A 76 2.02 5.40 13.87
C GLY A 76 0.73 4.86 13.26
N ASN A 77 0.19 5.53 12.23
CA ASN A 77 -0.92 5.01 11.44
C ASN A 77 -0.47 3.77 10.64
N PRO A 78 -1.10 2.59 10.82
CA PRO A 78 -0.67 1.35 10.15
C PRO A 78 -0.75 1.41 8.62
N ALA A 79 -1.77 2.06 8.08
CA ALA A 79 -1.90 2.22 6.62
C ALA A 79 -0.80 3.14 6.08
N ALA A 80 -0.39 4.16 6.84
CA ALA A 80 0.69 5.06 6.45
C ALA A 80 2.05 4.33 6.47
N GLN A 81 2.31 3.52 7.51
CA GLN A 81 3.50 2.66 7.59
C GLN A 81 3.56 1.69 6.42
N PHE A 82 2.45 1.01 6.11
CA PHE A 82 2.35 0.11 4.98
C PHE A 82 2.64 0.81 3.64
N VAL A 83 1.95 1.92 3.36
CA VAL A 83 2.09 2.65 2.08
C VAL A 83 3.49 3.26 1.94
N GLU A 84 4.07 3.83 3.00
CA GLU A 84 5.43 4.37 2.94
C GLU A 84 6.49 3.27 2.82
N GLY A 85 6.32 2.17 3.54
CA GLY A 85 7.17 0.99 3.42
C GLY A 85 7.18 0.45 1.99
N LEU A 86 6.01 0.31 1.37
CA LEU A 86 5.88 -0.04 -0.04
C LEU A 86 6.54 0.99 -0.96
N ARG A 87 6.26 2.28 -0.78
CA ARG A 87 6.83 3.35 -1.60
C ARG A 87 8.36 3.31 -1.55
N LEU A 88 8.96 3.16 -0.37
CA LEU A 88 10.41 3.05 -0.21
C LEU A 88 10.95 1.76 -0.84
N ALA A 89 10.29 0.61 -0.62
CA ALA A 89 10.69 -0.65 -1.24
C ALA A 89 10.71 -0.55 -2.77
N VAL A 90 9.70 0.10 -3.34
CA VAL A 90 9.53 0.29 -4.79
C VAL A 90 10.52 1.33 -5.33
N ALA A 91 10.62 2.49 -4.68
CA ALA A 91 11.42 3.61 -5.16
C ALA A 91 12.92 3.44 -4.90
N GLU A 92 13.32 2.77 -3.82
CA GLU A 92 14.71 2.63 -3.40
C GLU A 92 15.22 1.18 -3.51
N GLY A 93 14.32 0.20 -3.51
CA GLY A 93 14.65 -1.22 -3.35
C GLY A 93 14.46 -1.67 -1.89
N PRO A 94 14.71 -2.96 -1.59
CA PRO A 94 14.63 -3.47 -0.23
C PRO A 94 15.70 -2.79 0.64
N SER A 95 15.27 -2.08 1.68
CA SER A 95 16.13 -1.39 2.64
C SER A 95 15.66 -1.74 4.06
N GLU A 96 16.53 -1.57 5.05
CA GLU A 96 16.18 -1.81 6.47
C GLU A 96 14.90 -1.04 6.84
N ARG A 97 14.85 0.25 6.49
CA ARG A 97 13.70 1.11 6.75
C ARG A 97 12.41 0.65 6.06
N SER A 98 12.47 0.24 4.79
CA SER A 98 11.26 -0.22 4.10
C SER A 98 10.74 -1.53 4.68
N VAL A 99 11.63 -2.43 5.08
CA VAL A 99 11.28 -3.68 5.75
C VAL A 99 10.73 -3.42 7.15
N GLU A 100 11.34 -2.54 7.95
CA GLU A 100 10.85 -2.18 9.28
C GLU A 100 9.42 -1.65 9.24
N LEU A 101 9.13 -0.69 8.36
CA LEU A 101 7.78 -0.14 8.20
C LEU A 101 6.76 -1.20 7.77
N LEU A 102 7.15 -2.10 6.85
CA LEU A 102 6.30 -3.21 6.42
C LEU A 102 6.09 -4.24 7.53
N CYS A 103 7.10 -4.50 8.36
CA CYS A 103 7.02 -5.42 9.50
C CYS A 103 6.19 -4.85 10.65
N GLU A 104 6.27 -3.53 10.90
CA GLU A 104 5.40 -2.83 11.85
C GLU A 104 3.93 -2.91 11.41
N ALA A 105 3.68 -2.82 10.10
CA ALA A 105 2.35 -3.01 9.54
C ALA A 105 1.91 -4.48 9.50
N TYR A 106 2.86 -5.43 9.34
CA TYR A 106 2.58 -6.85 9.18
C TYR A 106 3.61 -7.75 9.86
N VAL A 107 3.18 -8.49 10.87
CA VAL A 107 4.06 -9.14 11.88
C VAL A 107 4.90 -10.31 11.33
N ASP A 108 4.58 -10.88 10.16
CA ASP A 108 5.27 -12.08 9.66
C ASP A 108 5.62 -11.98 8.16
N SER A 109 6.92 -11.80 7.87
CA SER A 109 7.48 -11.64 6.52
C SER A 109 8.37 -12.82 6.08
N SER A 110 8.17 -14.02 6.67
CA SER A 110 8.94 -15.22 6.29
C SER A 110 8.64 -15.69 4.86
N PHE A 111 9.57 -16.43 4.23
CA PHE A 111 9.35 -17.02 2.91
C PHE A 111 8.15 -17.98 2.88
N ASP A 112 8.03 -18.82 3.92
CA ASP A 112 6.92 -19.77 4.04
C ASP A 112 5.58 -19.04 4.19
N THR A 113 5.58 -17.93 4.95
CA THR A 113 4.42 -17.04 5.08
C THR A 113 4.07 -16.38 3.74
N GLY A 114 5.08 -15.91 3.00
CA GLY A 114 4.87 -15.38 1.64
C GLY A 114 4.27 -16.41 0.69
N MET A 115 4.72 -17.68 0.76
CA MET A 115 4.13 -18.76 -0.03
C MET A 115 2.69 -19.07 0.40
N HIS A 116 2.43 -19.09 1.69
CA HIS A 116 1.09 -19.28 2.23
C HIS A 116 0.12 -18.16 1.81
N VAL A 117 0.59 -16.90 1.79
CA VAL A 117 -0.19 -15.76 1.27
C VAL A 117 -0.53 -15.94 -0.20
N MET A 118 0.41 -16.43 -1.02
CA MET A 118 0.13 -16.72 -2.43
C MET A 118 -0.88 -17.85 -2.61
N GLU A 119 -0.80 -18.91 -1.80
CA GLU A 119 -1.78 -20.00 -1.82
C GLU A 119 -3.17 -19.52 -1.37
N GLN A 120 -3.23 -18.73 -0.30
CA GLN A 120 -4.47 -18.10 0.17
C GLN A 120 -5.05 -17.17 -0.90
N PHE A 121 -4.22 -16.33 -1.52
CA PHE A 121 -4.62 -15.48 -2.64
C PHE A 121 -5.32 -16.32 -3.71
N PHE A 122 -4.68 -17.38 -4.23
CA PHE A 122 -5.30 -18.26 -5.23
C PHE A 122 -6.55 -19.01 -4.73
N SER A 123 -6.71 -19.21 -3.42
CA SER A 123 -7.89 -19.85 -2.83
C SER A 123 -9.11 -18.92 -2.78
N LEU A 124 -8.88 -17.60 -2.75
CA LEU A 124 -9.93 -16.58 -2.73
C LEU A 124 -10.45 -16.25 -4.14
N LEU A 125 -9.66 -16.56 -5.17
CA LEU A 125 -10.02 -16.28 -6.55
C LEU A 125 -11.01 -17.31 -7.10
N ARG A 126 -12.01 -16.79 -7.82
CA ARG A 126 -13.00 -17.61 -8.54
C ARG A 126 -12.41 -18.20 -9.81
N ASN A 127 -11.53 -17.46 -10.48
CA ASN A 127 -10.94 -17.82 -11.76
C ASN A 127 -9.61 -17.09 -12.00
N MET A 128 -8.95 -17.37 -13.13
CA MET A 128 -7.69 -16.73 -13.51
C MET A 128 -7.86 -15.28 -13.99
N GLU A 129 -9.06 -14.89 -14.44
CA GLU A 129 -9.35 -13.52 -14.87
C GLU A 129 -9.24 -12.55 -13.69
N GLU A 130 -9.84 -12.91 -12.55
CA GLU A 130 -9.72 -12.17 -11.29
C GLU A 130 -8.26 -12.06 -10.82
N ALA A 131 -7.46 -13.11 -11.05
CA ALA A 131 -6.02 -13.08 -10.78
C ALA A 131 -5.32 -12.00 -11.60
N VAL A 132 -5.63 -11.94 -12.90
CA VAL A 132 -5.06 -10.96 -13.84
C VAL A 132 -5.47 -9.55 -13.46
N ASP A 133 -6.75 -9.31 -13.16
CA ASP A 133 -7.25 -8.00 -12.78
C ASP A 133 -6.53 -7.46 -11.53
N ILE A 134 -6.38 -8.31 -10.50
CA ILE A 134 -5.67 -7.92 -9.28
C ILE A 134 -4.18 -7.69 -9.57
N ALA A 135 -3.55 -8.54 -10.37
CA ALA A 135 -2.15 -8.35 -10.76
C ALA A 135 -1.92 -7.02 -11.50
N GLU A 136 -2.78 -6.68 -12.48
CA GLU A 136 -2.70 -5.40 -13.20
C GLU A 136 -2.93 -4.21 -12.25
N MET A 137 -3.87 -4.34 -11.31
CA MET A 137 -4.10 -3.32 -10.29
C MET A 137 -2.85 -3.09 -9.44
N VAL A 138 -2.20 -4.15 -8.95
CA VAL A 138 -0.97 -4.03 -8.15
C VAL A 138 0.17 -3.42 -8.96
N LEU A 139 0.36 -3.82 -10.23
CA LEU A 139 1.38 -3.23 -11.10
C LEU A 139 1.12 -1.74 -11.34
N THR A 140 -0.14 -1.37 -11.59
CA THR A 140 -0.54 0.03 -11.82
C THR A 140 -0.33 0.89 -10.59
N GLN A 141 -0.71 0.40 -9.41
CA GLN A 141 -0.51 1.11 -8.14
C GLN A 141 0.98 1.25 -7.82
N THR A 142 1.77 0.19 -8.05
CA THR A 142 3.22 0.20 -7.88
C THR A 142 3.88 1.24 -8.78
N ALA A 143 3.46 1.32 -10.05
CA ALA A 143 3.94 2.33 -10.99
C ALA A 143 3.63 3.77 -10.53
N GLY A 144 2.56 3.97 -9.76
CA GLY A 144 2.17 5.26 -9.22
C GLY A 144 3.12 5.86 -8.19
N PHE A 145 3.98 5.06 -7.53
CA PHE A 145 4.97 5.53 -6.54
C PHE A 145 6.18 6.30 -7.12
N ARG A 146 6.17 6.59 -8.43
CA ARG A 146 7.28 7.22 -9.18
C ARG A 146 8.60 6.48 -9.03
N LEU A 147 8.83 5.58 -9.98
CA LEU A 147 10.01 4.72 -10.03
C LEU A 147 11.21 5.46 -10.61
N PRO A 148 12.33 5.62 -9.87
CA PRO A 148 13.47 6.36 -10.39
C PRO A 148 14.21 5.61 -11.50
N ARG A 149 14.25 4.26 -11.46
CA ARG A 149 14.96 3.36 -12.39
C ARG A 149 14.43 1.93 -12.26
N ALA A 150 14.29 1.22 -13.38
CA ALA A 150 13.98 -0.21 -13.43
C ALA A 150 15.17 -1.09 -13.01
N GLY A 151 14.88 -2.31 -12.52
CA GLY A 151 15.86 -3.35 -12.21
C GLY A 151 16.43 -3.33 -10.78
N ARG A 152 15.82 -2.61 -9.84
CA ARG A 152 16.23 -2.57 -8.42
C ARG A 152 16.09 -3.91 -7.74
N PHE A 153 15.14 -4.73 -8.17
CA PHE A 153 14.96 -6.08 -7.63
C PHE A 153 15.69 -7.17 -8.43
N ASN A 154 16.55 -6.82 -9.40
CA ASN A 154 17.27 -7.80 -10.24
C ASN A 154 18.07 -8.84 -9.44
N ASN A 155 18.61 -8.46 -8.29
CA ASN A 155 19.37 -9.37 -7.43
C ASN A 155 18.49 -10.13 -6.41
N SER A 156 17.23 -9.73 -6.28
CA SER A 156 16.24 -10.31 -5.37
C SER A 156 15.41 -11.40 -6.04
N PHE A 157 15.06 -11.23 -7.32
CA PHE A 157 14.37 -12.26 -8.10
C PHE A 157 15.36 -13.33 -8.60
N ARG A 158 15.35 -14.51 -7.95
CA ARG A 158 16.16 -15.66 -8.37
C ARG A 158 15.28 -16.76 -8.97
N PHE A 159 15.15 -16.76 -10.30
CA PHE A 159 14.48 -17.85 -11.03
C PHE A 159 15.43 -19.04 -11.23
N GLY A 160 15.80 -19.69 -10.13
CA GLY A 160 16.71 -20.84 -10.11
C GLY A 160 16.07 -22.09 -10.74
N GLY A 161 16.03 -22.16 -12.06
CA GLY A 161 15.46 -23.29 -12.80
C GLY A 161 15.06 -23.02 -14.25
N GLY A 162 15.12 -21.76 -14.70
CA GLY A 162 14.66 -21.36 -16.04
C GLY A 162 13.14 -21.18 -16.11
N LEU A 163 12.59 -21.17 -17.33
CA LEU A 163 11.15 -21.02 -17.56
C LEU A 163 10.37 -22.17 -16.91
N PRO A 164 9.26 -21.90 -16.18
CA PRO A 164 8.44 -22.95 -15.60
C PRO A 164 7.89 -23.87 -16.70
N HIS A 165 7.97 -25.18 -16.48
CA HIS A 165 7.37 -26.16 -17.38
C HIS A 165 5.84 -26.02 -17.38
N CYS A 166 5.28 -25.58 -18.51
CA CYS A 166 3.83 -25.47 -18.72
C CYS A 166 3.32 -26.59 -19.63
N PHE A 167 2.23 -27.25 -19.23
CA PHE A 167 1.51 -28.21 -20.08
C PHE A 167 0.29 -27.60 -20.77
N LEU A 168 0.02 -26.30 -20.54
CA LEU A 168 -1.08 -25.56 -21.17
C LEU A 168 -0.57 -24.76 -22.37
N ASN A 169 -1.43 -24.60 -23.38
CA ASN A 169 -1.12 -23.85 -24.58
C ASN A 169 -1.32 -22.35 -24.28
N ASN A 170 -0.22 -21.64 -24.04
CA ASN A 170 -0.20 -20.26 -23.53
C ASN A 170 -0.54 -19.20 -24.60
N TYR A 171 -1.71 -19.30 -25.26
CA TYR A 171 -2.12 -18.32 -26.27
C TYR A 171 -2.54 -16.97 -25.67
N SER A 172 -2.94 -16.92 -24.40
CA SER A 172 -3.19 -15.67 -23.67
C SER A 172 -2.93 -15.82 -22.16
N VAL A 173 -2.85 -14.70 -21.44
CA VAL A 173 -2.62 -14.65 -19.98
C VAL A 173 -3.69 -15.43 -19.20
N LEU A 174 -4.91 -15.49 -19.74
CA LEU A 174 -6.04 -16.23 -19.17
C LEU A 174 -5.88 -17.77 -19.25
N HIS A 175 -4.96 -18.25 -20.09
CA HIS A 175 -4.69 -19.68 -20.29
C HIS A 175 -3.41 -20.15 -19.59
N LEU A 176 -2.83 -19.30 -18.73
CA LEU A 176 -1.66 -19.67 -17.93
C LEU A 176 -2.04 -20.56 -16.75
N CYS A 177 -1.22 -21.57 -16.45
CA CYS A 177 -1.31 -22.24 -15.16
C CYS A 177 -0.83 -21.27 -14.06
N ARG A 178 -1.22 -21.51 -12.79
CA ARG A 178 -0.85 -20.66 -11.65
C ARG A 178 0.66 -20.38 -11.56
N ARG A 179 1.51 -21.39 -11.83
CA ARG A 179 2.97 -21.23 -11.83
C ARG A 179 3.46 -20.28 -12.92
N CYS A 180 2.96 -20.42 -14.15
CA CYS A 180 3.32 -19.54 -15.25
C CYS A 180 2.79 -18.12 -15.03
N PHE A 181 1.60 -17.98 -14.43
CA PHE A 181 1.06 -16.69 -14.02
C PHE A 181 1.97 -15.97 -13.02
N VAL A 182 2.35 -16.63 -11.90
CA VAL A 182 3.25 -16.04 -10.89
C VAL A 182 4.60 -15.67 -11.50
N TYR A 183 5.15 -16.53 -12.36
CA TYR A 183 6.41 -16.26 -13.05
C TYR A 183 6.33 -15.03 -13.97
N MET A 184 5.29 -14.95 -14.82
CA MET A 184 5.08 -13.81 -15.71
C MET A 184 4.84 -12.52 -14.93
N TYR A 185 4.08 -12.59 -13.85
CA TYR A 185 3.84 -11.46 -12.96
C TYR A 185 5.13 -10.98 -12.30
N ALA A 186 5.94 -11.89 -11.75
CA ALA A 186 7.22 -11.57 -11.14
C ALA A 186 8.19 -10.91 -12.12
N ILE A 187 8.25 -11.37 -13.38
CA ILE A 187 9.05 -10.71 -14.44
C ILE A 187 8.56 -9.29 -14.68
N ARG A 188 7.25 -9.08 -14.89
CA ARG A 188 6.71 -7.74 -15.14
C ARG A 188 6.93 -6.79 -13.97
N PHE A 189 6.84 -7.30 -12.74
CA PHE A 189 7.14 -6.54 -11.54
C PHE A 189 8.63 -6.16 -11.46
N GLN A 190 9.53 -7.08 -11.80
CA GLN A 190 10.98 -6.83 -11.88
C GLN A 190 11.33 -5.81 -12.97
N GLU A 191 10.66 -5.85 -14.12
CA GLU A 191 10.85 -4.85 -15.18
C GLU A 191 10.36 -3.46 -14.76
N LEU A 192 9.35 -3.41 -13.89
CA LEU A 192 8.81 -2.18 -13.34
C LEU A 192 9.77 -1.54 -12.32
N CYS A 193 10.35 -2.34 -11.41
CA CYS A 193 11.10 -1.86 -10.24
C CYS A 193 12.57 -2.28 -10.24
#